data_AF-A0A4Q5AKL9-F1
#
_entry.id   AF-A0A4Q5AKL9-F1
#
_cell.length_a   1.000
_cell.length_b   1.000
_cell.length_c   1.000
_cell.angle_alpha   90.00
_cell.angle_beta   90.00
_cell.angle_gamma   90.00
#
_symmetry.space_group_name_H-M   'P 1'
#
loop_
_entity.id
_entity.type
_entity.pdbx_description
1 polymer ?
#
loop_
_entity_poly.entity_id
_entity_poly.type
_entity_poly.pdbx_seq_one_letter_code
_entity_poly.pdbx_strand_id
1 'polypeptide(L)'
;MRFGMNENESRRYIGEITAIIAPLHPVIIYIDEPDAKSAIDGVLDERGDGWLNAVIDYHTAQGYGEAHGLRGYEGYIACLEERRERELRILRSLPVDSHIIAPLSDAKRISTVVDAIP
;
A
#
# COMPACT_ATOMS: atom_id res chain seq x y z
N MET A 1 6.83 -8.87 0.88
CA MET A 1 6.66 -7.86 1.96
C MET A 1 6.19 -8.47 3.27
N ARG A 2 4.91 -8.77 3.49
CA ARG A 2 4.50 -9.55 4.67
C ARG A 2 4.79 -11.05 4.51
N PHE A 3 4.37 -11.62 3.38
CA PHE A 3 4.44 -13.06 3.11
C PHE A 3 5.82 -13.57 2.65
N GLY A 4 6.89 -12.78 2.83
CA GLY A 4 8.23 -13.14 2.36
C GLY A 4 8.40 -13.24 0.84
N MET A 5 7.33 -13.07 0.05
CA MET A 5 7.41 -13.11 -1.42
C MET A 5 8.32 -12.00 -1.97
N ASN A 6 9.17 -12.38 -2.93
CA ASN A 6 9.89 -11.44 -3.76
C ASN A 6 8.92 -10.72 -4.73
N GLU A 7 9.42 -9.73 -5.46
CA GLU A 7 8.58 -8.90 -6.32
C GLU A 7 7.99 -9.67 -7.50
N ASN A 8 8.77 -10.58 -8.11
CA ASN A 8 8.29 -11.40 -9.22
C ASN A 8 7.17 -12.36 -8.77
N GLU A 9 7.32 -12.95 -7.59
CA GLU A 9 6.29 -13.80 -6.97
C GLU A 9 5.02 -13.01 -6.68
N SER A 10 5.17 -11.80 -6.11
CA SER A 10 4.05 -10.91 -5.82
C SER A 10 3.33 -10.48 -7.11
N ARG A 11 4.09 -10.08 -8.13
CA ARG A 11 3.55 -9.70 -9.45
C ARG A 11 2.79 -10.86 -10.09
N ARG A 12 3.34 -12.07 -10.04
CA ARG A 12 2.69 -13.27 -10.59
C ARG A 12 1.38 -13.56 -9.86
N TYR A 13 1.42 -13.59 -8.53
CA TYR A 13 0.23 -13.86 -7.71
C TYR A 13 -0.88 -12.83 -7.94
N ILE A 14 -0.55 -11.54 -7.95
CA ILE A 14 -1.53 -10.48 -8.23
C ILE A 14 -2.01 -10.56 -9.69
N GLY A 15 -1.12 -10.88 -10.63
CA GLY A 15 -1.48 -11.13 -12.02
C GLY A 15 -2.51 -12.24 -12.20
N GLU A 16 -2.34 -13.36 -11.48
CA GLU A 16 -3.31 -14.46 -11.46
C GLU A 16 -4.68 -13.98 -10.95
N ILE A 17 -4.71 -13.15 -9.90
CA ILE A 17 -5.95 -12.53 -9.41
C ILE A 17 -6.58 -11.65 -10.51
N THR A 18 -5.82 -10.74 -11.12
CA THR A 18 -6.35 -9.84 -12.18
C THR A 18 -6.92 -10.61 -13.36
N ALA A 19 -6.32 -11.74 -13.74
CA ALA A 19 -6.83 -12.60 -14.80
C ALA A 19 -8.16 -13.27 -14.43
N ILE A 20 -8.32 -13.72 -13.18
CA ILE A 20 -9.57 -14.33 -12.68
C ILE A 20 -10.71 -13.32 -12.70
N ILE A 21 -10.44 -12.07 -12.32
CA ILE A 21 -11.48 -11.04 -12.20
C ILE A 21 -11.69 -10.21 -13.47
N ALA A 22 -10.90 -10.42 -14.53
CA ALA A 22 -11.00 -9.66 -15.78
C ALA A 22 -12.41 -9.55 -16.40
N PRO A 23 -13.28 -10.59 -16.36
CA PRO A 23 -14.65 -10.50 -16.86
C PRO A 23 -15.54 -9.49 -16.12
N LEU A 24 -15.14 -9.06 -14.92
CA LEU A 24 -15.86 -8.06 -14.13
C LEU A 24 -15.49 -6.61 -14.51
N HIS A 25 -14.53 -6.45 -15.42
CA HIS A 25 -13.97 -5.15 -15.81
C HIS A 25 -13.56 -4.30 -14.60
N PRO A 26 -12.64 -4.83 -13.76
CA PRO A 26 -12.27 -4.17 -12.52
C PRO A 26 -11.47 -2.89 -12.78
N VAL A 27 -11.73 -1.87 -11.97
CA VAL A 27 -10.93 -0.66 -11.88
C VAL A 27 -10.19 -0.66 -10.54
N ILE A 28 -8.87 -0.47 -10.57
CA ILE A 28 -8.05 -0.35 -9.36
C ILE A 28 -7.79 1.12 -9.07
N ILE A 29 -8.24 1.60 -7.91
CA ILE A 29 -7.89 2.92 -7.39
C ILE A 29 -6.77 2.76 -6.36
N TYR A 30 -5.58 3.26 -6.68
CA TYR A 30 -4.44 3.25 -5.77
C TYR A 30 -4.28 4.63 -5.13
N ILE A 31 -4.37 4.70 -3.80
CA ILE A 31 -4.15 5.93 -3.04
C ILE A 31 -2.66 6.01 -2.70
N ASP A 32 -2.01 7.03 -3.23
CA ASP A 32 -0.57 7.18 -3.19
C ASP A 32 -0.15 8.26 -2.19
N GLU A 33 0.16 7.87 -0.96
CA GLU A 33 0.77 8.74 0.06
C GLU A 33 2.30 8.65 -0.03
N PRO A 34 2.99 9.65 -0.62
CA PRO A 34 4.44 9.62 -0.74
C PRO A 34 5.19 9.81 0.58
N ASP A 35 4.57 10.40 1.61
CA ASP A 35 5.19 10.66 2.90
C ASP A 35 4.54 9.82 4.00
N ALA A 36 4.99 8.57 4.09
CA ALA A 36 4.51 7.63 5.09
C ALA A 36 4.72 8.15 6.51
N LYS A 37 5.83 8.84 6.77
CA LYS A 37 6.14 9.38 8.10
C LYS A 37 5.13 10.44 8.51
N SER A 38 4.91 11.45 7.67
CA SER A 38 3.95 12.52 7.93
C SER A 38 2.53 11.98 8.13
N ALA A 39 2.11 11.01 7.32
CA ALA A 39 0.80 10.39 7.44
C ALA A 39 0.60 9.62 8.75
N ILE A 40 1.64 8.90 9.22
CA ILE A 40 1.59 8.20 10.51
C ILE A 40 1.64 9.19 11.67
N ASP A 41 2.53 10.17 11.63
CA ASP A 41 2.66 11.21 12.65
C ASP A 41 1.33 11.97 12.83
N GLY A 42 0.62 12.25 11.74
CA GLY A 42 -0.65 12.97 11.74
C GLY A 42 -1.83 12.24 12.41
N VAL A 43 -1.70 10.94 12.71
CA VAL A 43 -2.77 10.16 13.35
C VAL A 43 -2.37 9.61 14.73
N LEU A 44 -1.17 9.93 15.23
CA LEU A 44 -0.68 9.40 16.51
C LEU A 44 -1.57 9.80 17.68
N ASP A 45 -1.95 11.07 17.78
CA ASP A 45 -2.78 11.60 18.86
C ASP A 45 -4.18 10.96 18.89
N GLU A 46 -4.74 10.63 17.72
CA GLU A 46 -6.05 9.98 17.58
C GLU A 46 -5.99 8.47 17.90
N ARG A 47 -4.96 7.79 17.41
CA ARG A 47 -4.85 6.32 17.42
C ARG A 47 -4.20 5.77 18.68
N GLY A 48 -3.31 6.55 19.30
CA GLY A 48 -2.56 6.23 20.52
C GLY A 48 -1.47 5.17 20.36
N ASP A 49 -0.64 5.03 21.41
CA ASP A 49 0.55 4.18 21.42
C ASP A 49 0.24 2.68 21.23
N GLY A 50 -0.91 2.21 21.70
CA GLY A 50 -1.30 0.81 21.55
C GLY A 50 -1.47 0.41 20.08
N TRP A 51 -2.06 1.29 19.28
CA TRP A 51 -2.14 1.11 17.83
C TRP A 51 -0.76 1.19 17.19
N LEU A 52 0.05 2.19 17.58
CA LEU A 52 1.38 2.39 17.00
C LEU A 52 2.28 1.16 17.21
N ASN A 53 2.34 0.64 18.43
CA ASN A 53 3.12 -0.55 18.75
C ASN A 53 2.63 -1.75 17.95
N ALA A 54 1.31 -1.94 17.83
CA ALA A 54 0.74 -3.04 17.07
C ALA A 54 1.11 -2.97 15.57
N VAL A 55 1.09 -1.78 14.94
CA VAL A 55 1.47 -1.65 13.52
C VAL A 55 2.97 -1.74 13.29
N ILE A 56 3.80 -1.27 14.24
CA ILE A 56 5.24 -1.47 14.21
C ILE A 56 5.57 -2.96 14.24
N ASP A 57 5.05 -3.70 15.22
CA ASP A 57 5.28 -5.13 15.36
C ASP A 57 4.77 -5.89 14.13
N TYR A 58 3.57 -5.55 13.66
CA TYR A 58 2.97 -6.18 12.48
C TYR A 58 3.83 -6.04 11.22
N HIS A 59 4.50 -4.92 10.98
CA HIS A 59 5.32 -4.75 9.77
C HIS A 59 6.75 -5.23 9.97
N THR A 60 7.36 -4.93 11.11
CA THR A 60 8.79 -5.18 11.36
C THR A 60 9.09 -6.63 11.70
N ALA A 61 8.12 -7.39 12.24
CA ALA A 61 8.26 -8.81 12.57
C ALA A 61 7.71 -9.76 11.48
N GLN A 62 7.58 -9.29 10.23
CA GLN A 62 7.12 -10.10 9.10
C GLN A 62 8.14 -10.04 7.96
N GLY A 63 7.92 -10.84 6.90
CA GLY A 63 8.92 -11.23 5.90
C GLY A 63 9.99 -10.21 5.52
N TYR A 64 9.63 -9.00 5.09
CA TYR A 64 10.60 -7.98 4.70
C TYR A 64 11.29 -7.33 5.89
N GLY A 65 10.52 -6.91 6.90
CA GLY A 65 11.07 -6.29 8.11
C GLY A 65 12.03 -7.21 8.85
N GLU A 66 11.68 -8.51 8.94
CA GLU A 66 12.55 -9.52 9.53
C GLU A 66 13.81 -9.74 8.70
N ALA A 67 13.67 -9.95 7.38
CA ALA A 67 14.79 -10.20 6.48
C ALA A 67 15.81 -9.05 6.41
N HIS A 68 15.39 -7.82 6.69
CA HIS A 68 16.25 -6.63 6.67
C HIS A 68 16.60 -6.11 8.07
N GLY A 69 16.23 -6.84 9.13
CA GLY A 69 16.53 -6.44 10.51
C GLY A 69 15.88 -5.11 10.93
N LEU A 70 14.78 -4.71 10.27
CA LEU A 70 14.06 -3.47 10.55
C LEU A 70 13.34 -3.57 11.89
N ARG A 71 13.44 -2.53 12.73
CA ARG A 71 12.86 -2.50 14.07
C ARG A 71 12.36 -1.10 14.42
N GLY A 72 11.41 -1.03 15.34
CA GLY A 72 10.88 0.22 15.86
C GLY A 72 10.20 1.08 14.78
N TYR A 73 9.97 2.35 15.12
CA TYR A 73 9.27 3.30 14.27
C TYR A 73 9.94 3.49 12.90
N GLU A 74 11.25 3.72 12.85
CA GLU A 74 11.99 3.89 11.59
C GLU A 74 11.93 2.63 10.71
N GLY A 75 12.01 1.45 11.32
CA GLY A 75 11.84 0.19 10.60
C GLY A 75 10.43 0.02 10.02
N TYR A 76 9.41 0.51 10.73
CA TYR A 76 8.04 0.54 10.25
C TYR A 76 7.88 1.48 9.05
N ILE A 77 8.40 2.70 9.12
CA ILE A 77 8.38 3.65 7.99
C ILE A 77 9.08 3.06 6.76
N ALA A 78 10.27 2.48 6.92
CA ALA A 78 10.98 1.82 5.82
C ALA A 78 10.18 0.66 5.21
N CYS A 79 9.39 -0.08 6.00
CA CYS A 79 8.49 -1.10 5.47
C CYS A 79 7.34 -0.49 4.65
N LEU A 80 6.79 0.67 5.03
CA LEU A 80 5.73 1.32 4.27
C LEU A 80 6.24 1.90 2.95
N GLU A 81 7.42 2.49 2.96
CA GLU A 81 8.06 3.05 1.76
C GLU A 81 8.35 1.97 0.71
N GLU A 82 8.99 0.86 1.12
CA GLU A 82 9.23 -0.25 0.20
C GLU A 82 7.92 -0.79 -0.37
N ARG A 83 6.91 -0.92 0.50
CA ARG A 83 5.62 -1.49 0.13
C ARG A 83 4.99 -0.65 -0.98
N ARG A 84 4.96 0.66 -0.79
CA ARG A 84 4.46 1.63 -1.77
C ARG A 84 5.21 1.52 -3.09
N GLU A 85 6.54 1.55 -3.07
CA GLU A 85 7.36 1.48 -4.29
C GLU A 85 7.13 0.18 -5.07
N ARG A 86 7.04 -0.94 -4.35
CA ARG A 86 6.78 -2.25 -4.94
C ARG A 86 5.37 -2.34 -5.51
N GLU A 87 4.36 -1.89 -4.76
CA GLU A 87 2.96 -1.88 -5.20
C GLU A 87 2.79 -1.06 -6.48
N LEU A 88 3.38 0.14 -6.54
CA LEU A 88 3.35 0.99 -7.74
C LEU A 88 4.04 0.34 -8.95
N ARG A 89 5.20 -0.30 -8.76
CA ARG A 89 5.89 -1.02 -9.84
C ARG A 89 5.08 -2.20 -10.35
N ILE A 90 4.45 -2.96 -9.45
CA ILE A 90 3.57 -4.07 -9.81
C ILE A 90 2.34 -3.54 -10.55
N LEU A 91 1.61 -2.58 -9.98
CA LEU A 91 0.38 -2.04 -10.55
C LEU A 91 0.59 -1.55 -12.00
N ARG A 92 1.65 -0.77 -12.23
CA ARG A 92 2.01 -0.26 -13.57
C ARG A 92 2.37 -1.35 -14.58
N SER A 93 2.69 -2.56 -14.11
CA SER A 93 3.03 -3.71 -14.98
C SER A 93 1.84 -4.60 -15.33
N LEU A 94 0.70 -4.43 -14.65
CA LEU A 94 -0.46 -5.30 -14.80
C LEU A 94 -1.40 -4.77 -15.90
N PRO A 95 -2.01 -5.65 -16.71
CA PRO A 95 -2.98 -5.27 -17.73
C PRO A 95 -4.38 -5.07 -17.10
N VAL A 96 -4.48 -4.14 -16.17
CA VAL A 96 -5.71 -3.80 -15.45
C VAL A 96 -5.91 -2.29 -15.48
N ASP A 97 -7.15 -1.84 -15.61
CA ASP A 97 -7.44 -0.42 -15.54
C ASP A 97 -7.12 0.09 -14.13
N SER A 98 -6.31 1.14 -14.05
CA SER A 98 -5.83 1.64 -12.77
C SER A 98 -5.61 3.13 -12.76
N HIS A 99 -5.99 3.74 -11.64
CA HIS A 99 -5.84 5.17 -11.40
C HIS A 99 -5.09 5.37 -10.09
N ILE A 100 -4.00 6.13 -10.16
CA ILE A 100 -3.20 6.53 -9.01
C ILE A 100 -3.65 7.92 -8.60
N ILE A 101 -4.08 8.06 -7.35
CA ILE A 101 -4.63 9.30 -6.83
C ILE A 101 -3.88 9.69 -5.56
N ALA A 102 -3.69 10.99 -5.35
CA ALA A 102 -3.13 11.48 -4.08
C ALA A 102 -4.09 11.19 -2.92
N PRO A 103 -3.64 11.22 -1.66
CA PRO A 103 -4.50 11.07 -0.50
C PRO A 103 -5.53 12.20 -0.51
N LEU A 104 -6.80 11.82 -0.55
CA LEU A 104 -7.89 12.78 -0.59
C LEU A 104 -8.39 12.99 0.83
N SER A 105 -8.21 14.20 1.35
CA SER A 105 -8.74 14.62 2.65
C SER A 105 -10.21 15.02 2.60
N ASP A 106 -10.84 15.01 1.42
CA ASP A 106 -12.21 15.44 1.20
C ASP A 106 -12.99 14.44 0.34
N ALA A 107 -14.08 13.92 0.89
CA ALA A 107 -14.99 12.99 0.23
C ALA A 107 -15.56 13.56 -1.09
N LYS A 108 -15.71 14.88 -1.24
CA LYS A 108 -16.12 15.50 -2.51
C LYS A 108 -15.09 15.30 -3.61
N ARG A 109 -13.79 15.37 -3.27
CA ARG A 109 -12.72 15.14 -4.24
C ARG A 109 -12.65 13.67 -4.65
N ILE A 110 -12.96 12.74 -3.73
CA ILE A 110 -13.05 11.31 -4.04
C ILE A 110 -14.16 11.08 -5.07
N SER A 111 -15.36 11.62 -4.83
CA SER A 111 -16.48 11.54 -5.79
C SER A 111 -16.07 12.10 -7.15
N THR A 112 -15.50 13.30 -7.19
CA THR A 112 -15.11 13.93 -8.48
C THR A 112 -14.09 13.10 -9.26
N VAL A 113 -13.15 12.44 -8.56
CA VAL A 113 -12.16 11.58 -9.22
C VAL A 113 -12.79 10.27 -9.70
N VAL A 114 -13.69 9.66 -8.90
CA VAL A 114 -14.42 8.45 -9.29
C VAL A 114 -15.36 8.73 -10.47
N ASP A 115 -16.06 9.86 -10.45
CA ASP A 115 -17.00 10.28 -11.50
C ASP A 115 -16.29 10.66 -12.82
N ALA A 116 -14.97 10.90 -12.77
CA ALA A 116 -14.14 11.21 -13.94
C ALA A 116 -13.49 9.96 -14.57
N ILE A 117 -13.67 8.79 -13.96
CA ILE A 117 -13.25 7.51 -14.54
C ILE A 117 -14.35 7.08 -15.54
N PRO A 118 -13.99 6.84 -16.82
CA PRO A 118 -14.94 6.59 -17.90
C PRO A 118 -15.75 5.30 -17.76
#